data_AF-A0A510TE10-F1
#
_entry.id   AF-A0A510TE10-F1
#
_cell.length_a   1.000
_cell.length_b   1.000
_cell.length_c   1.000
_cell.angle_alpha   90.00
_cell.angle_beta   90.00
_cell.angle_gamma   90.00
#
_symmetry.space_group_name_H-M   'P 1'
#
loop_
_entity.id
_entity.type
_entity.pdbx_description
1 polymer ?
#
loop_
_entity_poly.entity_id
_entity_poly.type
_entity_poly.pdbx_seq_one_letter_code
_entity_poly.pdbx_strand_id
1 'polypeptide(L)'
;MAQDGDAAEADTGLADAPDARLTALLRAPSPTAYPALQELRRRHHPAVLAYARLCTASESAARRLAAETLTAAARETARGREPSVPLRHQLLLLTARLAASWAADERSAGVDTGLLLVLNTSGAPDGPTPPLLPAFQTLPSRAQGLIWYGVLDVGPVERTAAYLGLSRVDVHHDTPQAVQTLAQALLRHRLAGSDDPRCADFRRLIEEAVRPGTPRRSADLDAHRARCPHCSAAVEELAALRDAPRQTLAEGLLPWHGTSYLRASGPAPAPAPGPRAAARTRPPGRHYLLASTALGVALAPLLVFLLTPSGSADREAAAATPAPPPVTVTATVSLSPPPAPTPSRTAGSPSPSPSRTSHRPATSAPPGRRTPSPSPPPAPPGSALAQVVNLATGRCLDIRDGELWKGNDVVMAPCDSSATQRWRVDAGPGVLRSAADSGFCLDSRGSTDRGVGIWECDSVYGRNGRNLRFAVDPDGTIRPAIDTGTAVTPDDGDGVGLAPLGGGPAQRWRAGSA
;
A
#
# COMPACT_ATOMS: atom_id res chain seq x y z
N MET A 1 -19.55 24.47 -30.24
CA MET A 1 -20.41 23.88 -29.19
C MET A 1 -20.85 22.51 -29.65
N ALA A 2 -20.11 21.46 -29.28
CA ALA A 2 -20.48 20.04 -29.28
C ALA A 2 -19.18 19.22 -29.19
N GLN A 3 -18.59 19.13 -28.00
CA GLN A 3 -17.52 18.16 -27.70
C GLN A 3 -17.27 17.95 -26.19
N ASP A 4 -17.95 18.67 -25.29
CA ASP A 4 -17.84 18.47 -23.84
C ASP A 4 -18.73 17.32 -23.30
N GLY A 5 -19.46 16.60 -24.18
CA GLY A 5 -20.36 15.51 -23.78
C GLY A 5 -19.71 14.12 -23.67
N ASP A 6 -18.59 13.90 -24.35
CA ASP A 6 -18.04 12.54 -24.55
C ASP A 6 -17.08 12.12 -23.42
N ALA A 7 -16.41 13.08 -22.77
CA ALA A 7 -15.42 12.80 -21.70
C ALA A 7 -16.08 12.39 -20.37
N ALA A 8 -17.15 13.07 -19.96
CA ALA A 8 -17.90 12.73 -18.75
C ALA A 8 -18.66 11.39 -18.89
N GLU A 9 -19.11 11.05 -20.10
CA GLU A 9 -19.75 9.76 -20.39
C GLU A 9 -18.73 8.60 -20.41
N ALA A 10 -17.49 8.86 -20.86
CA ALA A 10 -16.39 7.90 -20.83
C ALA A 10 -15.86 7.59 -19.41
N ASP A 11 -15.76 8.58 -18.52
CA ASP A 11 -15.30 8.40 -17.13
C ASP A 11 -16.31 7.61 -16.29
N THR A 12 -17.60 7.92 -16.42
CA THR A 12 -18.68 7.13 -15.81
C THR A 12 -18.67 5.68 -16.32
N GLY A 13 -18.34 5.49 -17.61
CA GLY A 13 -18.24 4.17 -18.23
C GLY A 13 -17.11 3.29 -17.69
N LEU A 14 -15.99 3.89 -17.25
CA LEU A 14 -14.86 3.15 -16.66
C LEU A 14 -15.10 2.79 -15.19
N ALA A 15 -15.70 3.70 -14.42
CA ALA A 15 -16.04 3.47 -13.02
C ALA A 15 -17.00 2.30 -12.81
N ASP A 16 -17.87 2.02 -13.78
CA ASP A 16 -18.80 0.88 -13.79
C ASP A 16 -18.30 -0.33 -14.60
N ALA A 17 -17.16 -0.22 -15.29
CA ALA A 17 -16.63 -1.31 -16.10
C ALA A 17 -16.18 -2.49 -15.23
N PRO A 18 -16.38 -3.75 -15.68
CA PRO A 18 -15.88 -4.92 -14.97
C PRO A 18 -14.35 -4.98 -15.01
N ASP A 19 -13.75 -5.63 -14.01
CA ASP A 19 -12.30 -5.73 -13.88
C ASP A 19 -11.68 -6.35 -15.15
N ALA A 20 -12.33 -7.37 -15.72
CA ALA A 20 -11.88 -8.01 -16.97
C ALA A 20 -11.81 -7.01 -18.15
N ARG A 21 -12.74 -6.05 -18.23
CA ARG A 21 -12.71 -5.01 -19.26
C ARG A 21 -11.57 -4.03 -18.99
N LEU A 22 -11.42 -3.57 -17.76
CA LEU A 22 -10.34 -2.66 -17.36
C LEU A 22 -8.95 -3.28 -17.61
N THR A 23 -8.77 -4.56 -17.26
CA THR A 23 -7.55 -5.34 -17.53
C THR A 23 -7.28 -5.44 -19.04
N ALA A 24 -8.29 -5.69 -19.86
CA ALA A 24 -8.12 -5.73 -21.32
C ALA A 24 -7.70 -4.37 -21.91
N LEU A 25 -8.21 -3.26 -21.36
CA LEU A 25 -7.83 -1.91 -21.80
C LEU A 25 -6.36 -1.57 -21.52
N LEU A 26 -5.68 -2.27 -20.61
CA LEU A 26 -4.24 -2.07 -20.37
C LEU A 26 -3.34 -2.42 -21.57
N ARG A 27 -3.87 -3.14 -22.56
CA ARG A 27 -3.18 -3.46 -23.82
C ARG A 27 -3.39 -2.42 -24.91
N ALA A 28 -4.33 -1.51 -24.71
CA ALA A 28 -4.62 -0.44 -25.65
C ALA A 28 -3.50 0.62 -25.63
N PRO A 29 -3.48 1.56 -26.60
CA PRO A 29 -2.61 2.73 -26.53
C PRO A 29 -2.79 3.50 -25.22
N SER A 30 -1.74 4.22 -24.81
CA SER A 30 -1.68 4.85 -23.50
C SER A 30 -2.86 5.78 -23.12
N PRO A 31 -3.46 6.56 -24.03
CA PRO A 31 -4.65 7.36 -23.69
C PRO A 31 -5.83 6.54 -23.18
N THR A 32 -5.97 5.29 -23.62
CA THR A 32 -7.02 4.37 -23.16
C THR A 32 -6.57 3.51 -21.98
N ALA A 33 -5.31 3.08 -21.98
CA ALA A 33 -4.77 2.22 -20.93
C ALA A 33 -4.60 2.96 -19.59
N TYR A 34 -4.31 4.26 -19.61
CA TYR A 34 -3.99 5.02 -18.39
C TYR A 34 -5.22 5.26 -17.48
N PRO A 35 -6.38 5.73 -17.99
CA PRO A 35 -7.60 5.82 -17.17
C PRO A 35 -8.03 4.46 -16.59
N ALA A 36 -7.94 3.39 -17.39
CA ALA A 36 -8.23 2.04 -16.90
C ALA A 36 -7.27 1.60 -15.77
N LEU A 37 -5.98 1.93 -15.89
CA LEU A 37 -5.00 1.66 -14.84
C LEU A 37 -5.29 2.46 -13.55
N GLN A 38 -5.68 3.73 -13.66
CA GLN A 38 -6.07 4.53 -12.50
C GLN A 38 -7.27 3.91 -11.78
N GLU A 39 -8.30 3.49 -12.51
CA GLU A 39 -9.48 2.89 -11.91
C GLU A 39 -9.16 1.55 -11.22
N LEU A 40 -8.33 0.71 -11.84
CA LEU A 40 -7.85 -0.53 -11.21
C LEU A 40 -7.06 -0.24 -9.92
N ARG A 41 -6.19 0.77 -9.92
CA ARG A 41 -5.47 1.19 -8.71
C ARG A 41 -6.44 1.66 -7.64
N ARG A 42 -7.38 2.54 -7.97
CA ARG A 42 -8.40 3.05 -7.03
C ARG A 42 -9.19 1.91 -6.38
N ARG A 43 -9.56 0.88 -7.14
CA ARG A 43 -10.34 -0.28 -6.65
C ARG A 43 -9.55 -1.27 -5.80
N HIS A 44 -8.29 -1.53 -6.14
CA HIS A 44 -7.54 -2.66 -5.56
C HIS A 44 -6.39 -2.24 -4.65
N HIS A 45 -5.91 -0.99 -4.73
CA HIS A 45 -4.82 -0.51 -3.90
C HIS A 45 -5.04 -0.73 -2.40
N PRO A 46 -6.22 -0.42 -1.80
CA PRO A 46 -6.42 -0.63 -0.36
C PRO A 46 -6.24 -2.09 0.08
N ALA A 47 -6.72 -3.05 -0.73
CA ALA A 47 -6.59 -4.47 -0.44
C ALA A 47 -5.13 -4.96 -0.58
N VAL A 48 -4.43 -4.49 -1.63
CA VAL A 48 -3.02 -4.80 -1.85
C VAL A 48 -2.16 -4.25 -0.71
N LEU A 49 -2.39 -3.00 -0.30
CA LEU A 49 -1.67 -2.38 0.81
C LEU A 49 -1.96 -3.10 2.14
N ALA A 50 -3.21 -3.48 2.40
CA ALA A 50 -3.58 -4.24 3.60
C ALA A 50 -2.83 -5.59 3.67
N TYR A 51 -2.69 -6.29 2.55
CA TYR A 51 -1.95 -7.54 2.49
C TYR A 51 -0.43 -7.33 2.53
N ALA A 52 0.08 -6.29 1.88
CA ALA A 52 1.50 -5.92 1.92
C ALA A 52 1.96 -5.66 3.36
N ARG A 53 1.12 -5.02 4.19
CA ARG A 53 1.38 -4.83 5.63
C ARG A 53 1.59 -6.15 6.39
N LEU A 54 0.95 -7.24 5.96
CA LEU A 54 1.17 -8.57 6.56
C LEU A 54 2.48 -9.22 6.10
N CYS A 55 3.01 -8.78 4.96
CA CYS A 55 4.22 -9.31 4.35
C CYS A 55 5.48 -8.51 4.72
N THR A 56 5.35 -7.34 5.36
CA THR A 56 6.45 -6.40 5.58
C THR A 56 6.58 -5.95 7.03
N ALA A 57 7.80 -5.62 7.46
CA ALA A 57 8.10 -5.18 8.83
C ALA A 57 7.72 -3.72 9.14
N SER A 58 7.42 -2.90 8.12
CA SER A 58 7.10 -1.49 8.31
C SER A 58 6.10 -0.95 7.28
N GLU A 59 5.43 0.14 7.64
CA GLU A 59 4.46 0.81 6.77
C GLU A 59 5.09 1.35 5.47
N SER A 60 6.33 1.83 5.53
CA SER A 60 7.05 2.30 4.33
C SER A 60 7.41 1.16 3.39
N ALA A 61 7.82 0.00 3.94
CA ALA A 61 8.01 -1.22 3.18
C ALA A 61 6.69 -1.72 2.55
N ALA A 62 5.58 -1.68 3.30
CA ALA A 62 4.26 -2.08 2.81
C ALA A 62 3.82 -1.26 1.59
N ARG A 63 3.95 0.07 1.65
CA ARG A 63 3.61 0.97 0.52
C ARG A 63 4.49 0.71 -0.71
N ARG A 64 5.80 0.56 -0.51
CA ARG A 64 6.72 0.21 -1.60
C ARG A 64 6.36 -1.12 -2.26
N LEU A 65 6.04 -2.15 -1.46
CA LEU A 65 5.66 -3.46 -1.97
C LEU A 65 4.31 -3.42 -2.71
N ALA A 66 3.33 -2.66 -2.20
CA ALA A 66 2.03 -2.49 -2.84
C ALA A 66 2.16 -1.79 -4.21
N ALA A 67 2.95 -0.72 -4.26
CA ALA A 67 3.26 0.00 -5.49
C ALA A 67 4.00 -0.86 -6.52
N GLU A 68 5.00 -1.63 -6.08
CA GLU A 68 5.74 -2.57 -6.93
C GLU A 68 4.79 -3.64 -7.49
N THR A 69 3.88 -4.17 -6.66
CA THR A 69 2.85 -5.14 -7.07
C THR A 69 1.97 -4.59 -8.19
N LEU A 70 1.36 -3.41 -8.00
CA LEU A 70 0.46 -2.81 -8.98
C LEU A 70 1.18 -2.49 -10.30
N THR A 71 2.42 -2.01 -10.19
CA THR A 71 3.26 -1.71 -11.36
C THR A 71 3.66 -2.98 -12.11
N ALA A 72 4.04 -4.04 -11.40
CA ALA A 72 4.37 -5.33 -11.98
C ALA A 72 3.15 -5.94 -12.68
N ALA A 73 1.99 -6.00 -12.02
CA ALA A 73 0.75 -6.52 -12.60
C ALA A 73 0.33 -5.79 -13.88
N ALA A 74 0.40 -4.45 -13.89
CA ALA A 74 0.10 -3.66 -15.08
C ALA A 74 1.04 -3.99 -16.25
N ARG A 75 2.34 -4.14 -15.97
CA ARG A 75 3.34 -4.51 -16.99
C ARG A 75 3.16 -5.94 -17.50
N GLU A 76 2.78 -6.88 -16.64
CA GLU A 76 2.48 -8.27 -17.05
C GLU A 76 1.24 -8.32 -17.95
N THR A 77 0.19 -7.61 -17.59
CA THR A 77 -1.06 -7.53 -18.36
C THR A 77 -0.82 -6.89 -19.73
N ALA A 78 -0.05 -5.80 -19.79
CA ALA A 78 0.34 -5.13 -21.02
C ALA A 78 1.16 -6.03 -21.96
N ARG A 79 1.87 -7.02 -21.42
CA ARG A 79 2.59 -8.06 -22.20
C ARG A 79 1.69 -9.23 -22.63
N GLY A 80 0.38 -9.16 -22.37
CA GLY A 80 -0.57 -10.21 -22.75
C GLY A 80 -0.64 -11.38 -21.78
N ARG A 81 -0.09 -11.28 -20.56
CA ARG A 81 -0.34 -12.30 -19.53
C ARG A 81 -1.76 -12.12 -19.00
N GLU A 82 -2.56 -13.17 -19.11
CA GLU A 82 -3.92 -13.19 -18.58
C GLU A 82 -3.94 -13.72 -17.14
N PRO A 83 -4.74 -13.12 -16.24
CA PRO A 83 -5.02 -13.67 -14.92
C PRO A 83 -5.67 -15.06 -14.99
N SER A 84 -5.16 -16.04 -14.23
CA SER A 84 -5.81 -17.35 -14.06
C SER A 84 -6.81 -17.40 -12.89
N VAL A 85 -6.88 -16.30 -12.14
CA VAL A 85 -7.72 -16.09 -10.96
C VAL A 85 -8.27 -14.65 -10.98
N PRO A 86 -9.27 -14.30 -10.14
CA PRO A 86 -9.80 -12.94 -10.07
C PRO A 86 -8.71 -11.91 -9.78
N LEU A 87 -8.85 -10.69 -10.33
CA LEU A 87 -7.80 -9.68 -10.32
C LEU A 87 -7.25 -9.39 -8.91
N ARG A 88 -8.13 -9.21 -7.92
CA ARG A 88 -7.68 -8.97 -6.55
C ARG A 88 -6.89 -10.17 -5.99
N HIS A 89 -7.32 -11.40 -6.26
CA HIS A 89 -6.58 -12.60 -5.85
C HIS A 89 -5.19 -12.64 -6.48
N GLN A 90 -5.11 -12.39 -7.79
CA GLN A 90 -3.83 -12.35 -8.50
C GLN A 90 -2.88 -11.31 -7.91
N LEU A 91 -3.39 -10.12 -7.58
CA LEU A 91 -2.58 -9.06 -6.97
C LEU A 91 -2.01 -9.50 -5.63
N LEU A 92 -2.80 -10.17 -4.77
CA LEU A 92 -2.31 -10.67 -3.48
C LEU A 92 -1.29 -11.80 -3.63
N LEU A 93 -1.49 -12.71 -4.59
CA LEU A 93 -0.50 -13.74 -4.92
C LEU A 93 0.82 -13.11 -5.41
N LEU A 94 0.73 -12.06 -6.24
CA LEU A 94 1.90 -11.33 -6.72
C LEU A 94 2.60 -10.57 -5.58
N THR A 95 1.87 -9.98 -4.65
CA THR A 95 2.44 -9.33 -3.46
C THR A 95 3.28 -10.31 -2.63
N ALA A 96 2.76 -11.53 -2.37
CA ALA A 96 3.51 -12.55 -1.65
C ALA A 96 4.78 -12.98 -2.41
N ARG A 97 4.69 -13.15 -3.73
CA ARG A 97 5.84 -13.50 -4.58
C ARG A 97 6.91 -12.40 -4.60
N LEU A 98 6.50 -11.14 -4.67
CA LEU A 98 7.43 -10.01 -4.58
C LEU A 98 8.07 -9.91 -3.20
N ALA A 99 7.31 -10.15 -2.12
CA ALA A 99 7.88 -10.23 -0.78
C ALA A 99 8.90 -11.38 -0.65
N ALA A 100 8.65 -12.52 -1.30
CA ALA A 100 9.62 -13.61 -1.38
C ALA A 100 10.90 -13.20 -2.14
N SER A 101 10.76 -12.40 -3.21
CA SER A 101 11.94 -11.85 -3.90
C SER A 101 12.74 -10.86 -3.04
N TRP A 102 12.08 -10.05 -2.22
CA TRP A 102 12.77 -9.15 -1.27
C TRP A 102 13.52 -9.95 -0.20
N ALA A 103 12.96 -11.08 0.25
CA ALA A 103 13.61 -11.95 1.22
C ALA A 103 14.96 -12.52 0.72
N ALA A 104 15.13 -12.62 -0.60
CA ALA A 104 16.34 -13.14 -1.24
C ALA A 104 17.41 -12.08 -1.53
N ASP A 105 17.14 -10.78 -1.29
CA ASP A 105 18.07 -9.69 -1.59
C ASP A 105 18.26 -8.70 -0.42
N GLU A 106 18.92 -7.57 -0.70
CA GLU A 106 19.23 -6.52 0.29
C GLU A 106 17.97 -5.91 0.94
N ARG A 107 16.77 -6.14 0.37
CA ARG A 107 15.49 -5.66 0.90
C ARG A 107 14.88 -6.59 1.96
N SER A 108 15.54 -7.69 2.29
CA SER A 108 15.06 -8.69 3.28
C SER A 108 14.70 -8.08 4.63
N ALA A 109 15.42 -7.05 5.09
CA ALA A 109 15.12 -6.31 6.32
C ALA A 109 13.73 -5.63 6.31
N GLY A 110 13.12 -5.45 5.14
CA GLY A 110 11.78 -4.89 4.98
C GLY A 110 10.65 -5.93 5.04
N VAL A 111 10.95 -7.22 5.05
CA VAL A 111 9.97 -8.32 5.06
C VAL A 111 9.58 -8.69 6.49
N ASP A 112 8.33 -9.11 6.70
CA ASP A 112 7.85 -9.60 8.00
C ASP A 112 8.70 -10.78 8.50
N THR A 113 9.09 -10.77 9.78
CA THR A 113 9.99 -11.77 10.36
C THR A 113 9.41 -13.18 10.33
N GLY A 114 8.08 -13.31 10.52
CA GLY A 114 7.40 -14.61 10.41
C GLY A 114 7.42 -15.13 8.97
N LEU A 115 7.18 -14.24 8.00
CA LEU A 115 7.21 -14.58 6.59
C LEU A 115 8.62 -15.01 6.16
N LEU A 116 9.65 -14.26 6.57
CA LEU A 116 11.06 -14.61 6.33
C LEU A 116 11.39 -16.01 6.84
N LEU A 117 10.93 -16.36 8.06
CA LEU A 117 11.15 -17.69 8.61
C LEU A 117 10.51 -18.79 7.75
N VAL A 118 9.27 -18.58 7.28
CA VAL A 118 8.58 -19.55 6.43
C VAL A 118 9.23 -19.68 5.05
N LEU A 119 9.66 -18.57 4.45
CA LEU A 119 10.34 -18.57 3.16
C LEU A 119 11.68 -19.32 3.24
N ASN A 120 12.47 -19.06 4.28
CA ASN A 120 13.77 -19.72 4.49
C ASN A 120 13.65 -21.22 4.81
N THR A 121 12.54 -21.66 5.41
CA THR A 121 12.33 -23.07 5.77
C THR A 121 11.65 -23.87 4.66
N SER A 122 10.82 -23.24 3.82
CA SER A 122 10.10 -23.91 2.73
C SER A 122 10.96 -24.15 1.49
N GLY A 123 12.03 -23.37 1.28
CA GLY A 123 12.89 -23.48 0.09
C GLY A 123 12.18 -23.14 -1.23
N ALA A 124 10.97 -22.56 -1.18
CA ALA A 124 10.19 -22.20 -2.34
C ALA A 124 10.52 -20.76 -2.79
N PRO A 125 11.11 -20.56 -3.98
CA PRO A 125 11.58 -19.24 -4.41
C PRO A 125 10.44 -18.23 -4.63
N ASP A 126 9.24 -18.72 -4.99
CA ASP A 126 8.02 -17.91 -5.17
C ASP A 126 7.14 -17.86 -3.90
N GLY A 127 7.59 -18.46 -2.79
CA GLY A 127 6.82 -18.65 -1.57
C GLY A 127 5.93 -19.90 -1.57
N PRO A 128 5.23 -20.18 -0.45
CA PRO A 128 4.40 -21.36 -0.31
C PRO A 128 3.20 -21.31 -1.26
N THR A 129 2.92 -22.43 -1.94
CA THR A 129 1.72 -22.56 -2.78
C THR A 129 0.49 -22.79 -1.90
N PRO A 130 -0.56 -21.96 -2.00
CA PRO A 130 -1.76 -22.15 -1.19
C PRO A 130 -2.45 -23.48 -1.52
N PRO A 131 -2.89 -24.27 -0.51
CA PRO A 131 -3.33 -25.65 -0.71
C PRO A 131 -4.63 -25.80 -1.50
N LEU A 132 -5.50 -24.78 -1.52
CA LEU A 132 -6.75 -24.81 -2.29
C LEU A 132 -6.58 -24.21 -3.70
N LEU A 133 -5.45 -23.55 -3.98
CA LEU A 133 -5.22 -22.84 -5.24
C LEU A 133 -5.30 -23.76 -6.48
N PRO A 134 -4.70 -24.97 -6.51
CA PRO A 134 -4.76 -25.83 -7.70
C PRO A 134 -6.20 -26.20 -8.08
N ALA A 135 -7.02 -26.61 -7.09
CA ALA A 135 -8.42 -26.92 -7.34
C ALA A 135 -9.21 -25.67 -7.75
N PHE A 136 -8.98 -24.54 -7.08
CA PHE A 136 -9.63 -23.26 -7.39
C PHE A 136 -9.39 -22.81 -8.83
N GLN A 137 -8.16 -22.98 -9.34
CA GLN A 137 -7.80 -22.64 -10.72
C GLN A 137 -8.52 -23.50 -11.79
N THR A 138 -9.07 -24.67 -11.42
CA THR A 138 -9.86 -25.49 -12.35
C THR A 138 -11.28 -24.99 -12.56
N LEU A 139 -11.75 -24.04 -11.74
CA LEU A 139 -13.11 -23.51 -11.85
C LEU A 139 -13.22 -22.51 -13.01
N PRO A 140 -14.42 -22.35 -13.61
CA PRO A 140 -14.68 -21.24 -14.53
C PRO A 140 -14.45 -19.88 -13.86
N SER A 141 -13.94 -18.89 -14.61
CA SER A 141 -13.60 -17.55 -14.09
C SER A 141 -14.78 -16.87 -13.36
N ARG A 142 -16.02 -17.08 -13.82
CA ARG A 142 -17.24 -16.58 -13.14
C ARG A 142 -17.36 -17.15 -11.72
N ALA A 143 -17.17 -18.47 -11.56
CA ALA A 143 -17.26 -19.13 -10.25
C ALA A 143 -16.12 -18.70 -9.32
N GLN A 144 -14.90 -18.59 -9.85
CA GLN A 144 -13.75 -18.05 -9.09
C GLN A 144 -14.04 -16.64 -8.56
N GLY A 145 -14.58 -15.77 -9.42
CA GLY A 145 -14.94 -14.39 -9.06
C GLY A 145 -16.01 -14.32 -7.97
N LEU A 146 -17.07 -15.12 -8.08
CA LEU A 146 -18.14 -15.20 -7.09
C LEU A 146 -17.63 -15.71 -5.73
N ILE A 147 -16.75 -16.70 -5.72
CA ILE A 147 -16.13 -17.19 -4.47
C ILE A 147 -15.25 -16.10 -3.86
N TRP A 148 -14.42 -15.44 -4.68
CA TRP A 148 -13.48 -14.43 -4.18
C TRP A 148 -14.20 -13.21 -3.61
N TYR A 149 -15.05 -12.54 -4.40
CA TYR A 149 -15.70 -11.30 -3.99
C TYR A 149 -17.03 -11.51 -3.23
N GLY A 150 -17.68 -12.66 -3.39
CA GLY A 150 -18.94 -12.99 -2.72
C GLY A 150 -18.78 -13.75 -1.39
N VAL A 151 -17.68 -14.46 -1.17
CA VAL A 151 -17.48 -15.29 0.04
C VAL A 151 -16.23 -14.90 0.83
N LEU A 152 -15.07 -14.74 0.19
CA LEU A 152 -13.81 -14.44 0.87
C LEU A 152 -13.69 -12.95 1.24
N ASP A 153 -13.67 -12.10 0.22
CA ASP A 153 -13.45 -10.66 0.33
C ASP A 153 -14.78 -9.90 0.21
N VAL A 154 -15.69 -10.27 1.11
CA VAL A 154 -17.10 -9.85 1.10
C VAL A 154 -17.22 -8.33 1.07
N GLY A 155 -17.70 -7.81 -0.06
CA GLY A 155 -18.14 -6.43 -0.23
C GLY A 155 -19.66 -6.32 -0.39
N PRO A 156 -20.20 -5.10 -0.57
CA PRO A 156 -21.58 -4.90 -1.00
C PRO A 156 -21.84 -5.67 -2.31
N VAL A 157 -23.04 -6.25 -2.46
CA VAL A 157 -23.40 -7.06 -3.64
C VAL A 157 -23.28 -6.26 -4.93
N GLU A 158 -23.54 -4.95 -4.88
CA GLU A 158 -23.35 -3.99 -5.97
C GLU A 158 -21.90 -3.96 -6.46
N ARG A 159 -20.94 -3.96 -5.54
CA ARG A 159 -19.51 -3.94 -5.87
C ARG A 159 -19.08 -5.25 -6.53
N THR A 160 -19.54 -6.38 -5.99
CA THR A 160 -19.25 -7.70 -6.57
C THR A 160 -19.85 -7.82 -7.98
N ALA A 161 -21.09 -7.35 -8.15
CA ALA A 161 -21.75 -7.27 -9.45
C ALA A 161 -20.95 -6.42 -10.45
N ALA A 162 -20.51 -5.22 -10.04
CA ALA A 162 -19.70 -4.33 -10.88
C ALA A 162 -18.37 -4.95 -11.29
N TYR A 163 -17.59 -5.50 -10.34
CA TYR A 163 -16.28 -6.10 -10.64
C TYR A 163 -16.39 -7.29 -11.60
N LEU A 164 -17.44 -8.10 -11.47
CA LEU A 164 -17.64 -9.30 -12.28
C LEU A 164 -18.45 -9.06 -13.56
N GLY A 165 -19.07 -7.89 -13.73
CA GLY A 165 -19.98 -7.62 -14.84
C GLY A 165 -21.25 -8.48 -14.78
N LEU A 166 -21.77 -8.73 -13.57
CA LEU A 166 -22.95 -9.56 -13.31
C LEU A 166 -24.11 -8.72 -12.75
N SER A 167 -25.34 -9.24 -12.81
CA SER A 167 -26.43 -8.63 -12.06
C SER A 167 -26.37 -8.99 -10.58
N ARG A 168 -26.96 -8.15 -9.71
CA ARG A 168 -27.09 -8.45 -8.27
C ARG A 168 -27.84 -9.77 -8.02
N VAL A 169 -28.82 -10.07 -8.87
CA VAL A 169 -29.61 -11.30 -8.81
C VAL A 169 -28.71 -12.50 -9.10
N ASP A 170 -27.88 -12.43 -10.13
CA ASP A 170 -26.93 -13.50 -10.47
C ASP A 170 -25.93 -13.73 -9.34
N VAL A 171 -25.38 -12.66 -8.74
CA VAL A 171 -24.45 -12.80 -7.61
C VAL A 171 -25.09 -13.56 -6.45
N HIS A 172 -26.33 -13.23 -6.08
CA HIS A 172 -27.04 -13.92 -5.00
C HIS A 172 -27.32 -15.40 -5.32
N HIS A 173 -27.77 -15.70 -6.54
CA HIS A 173 -28.17 -17.07 -6.92
C HIS A 173 -26.97 -17.98 -7.21
N ASP A 174 -25.92 -17.46 -7.84
CA ASP A 174 -24.81 -18.27 -8.34
C ASP A 174 -23.73 -18.51 -7.27
N THR A 175 -23.61 -17.65 -6.25
CA THR A 175 -22.57 -17.79 -5.22
C THR A 175 -22.64 -19.13 -4.48
N PRO A 176 -23.81 -19.62 -4.01
CA PRO A 176 -23.91 -20.94 -3.40
C PRO A 176 -23.50 -22.08 -4.34
N GLN A 177 -23.86 -21.99 -5.62
CA GLN A 177 -23.48 -22.98 -6.64
C GLN A 177 -21.97 -22.96 -6.92
N ALA A 178 -21.35 -21.78 -6.93
CA ALA A 178 -19.91 -21.65 -7.08
C ALA A 178 -19.15 -22.32 -5.92
N VAL A 179 -19.62 -22.16 -4.69
CA VAL A 179 -19.05 -22.84 -3.51
C VAL A 179 -19.21 -24.37 -3.62
N GLN A 180 -20.36 -24.86 -4.07
CA GLN A 180 -20.55 -26.28 -4.30
C GLN A 180 -19.62 -26.82 -5.40
N THR A 181 -19.40 -26.04 -6.46
CA THR A 181 -18.46 -26.39 -7.53
C THR A 181 -17.02 -26.47 -7.00
N LEU A 182 -16.62 -25.55 -6.12
CA LEU A 182 -15.33 -25.60 -5.43
C LEU A 182 -15.20 -26.84 -4.56
N ALA A 183 -16.21 -27.16 -3.74
CA ALA A 183 -16.21 -28.34 -2.90
C ALA A 183 -15.97 -29.63 -3.73
N GLN A 184 -16.65 -29.75 -4.86
CA GLN A 184 -16.45 -30.88 -5.77
C GLN A 184 -15.05 -30.89 -6.41
N ALA A 185 -14.51 -29.72 -6.77
CA ALA A 185 -13.17 -29.61 -7.34
C ALA A 185 -12.09 -29.99 -6.31
N LEU A 186 -12.23 -29.55 -5.06
CA LEU A 186 -11.36 -29.92 -3.95
C LEU A 186 -11.37 -31.43 -3.70
N LEU A 187 -12.56 -32.03 -3.67
CA LEU A 187 -12.69 -33.47 -3.52
C LEU A 187 -11.99 -34.22 -4.66
N ARG A 188 -12.25 -33.84 -5.92
CA ARG A 188 -11.59 -34.46 -7.08
C ARG A 188 -10.07 -34.31 -7.00
N HIS A 189 -9.57 -33.13 -6.65
CA HIS A 189 -8.15 -32.88 -6.52
C HIS A 189 -7.49 -33.75 -5.44
N ARG A 190 -8.13 -33.87 -4.27
CA ARG A 190 -7.64 -34.71 -3.16
C ARG A 190 -7.60 -36.18 -3.52
N LEU A 191 -8.68 -36.70 -4.13
CA LEU A 191 -8.77 -38.11 -4.51
C LEU A 191 -7.78 -38.46 -5.62
N ALA A 192 -7.54 -37.55 -6.58
CA ALA A 192 -6.57 -37.75 -7.65
C ALA A 192 -5.11 -37.80 -7.15
N GLY A 193 -4.84 -37.28 -5.95
CA GLY A 193 -3.52 -37.36 -5.33
C GLY A 193 -3.23 -38.66 -4.58
N SER A 194 -4.21 -39.56 -4.44
CA SER A 194 -4.04 -40.82 -3.70
C SER A 194 -3.66 -41.98 -4.62
N ASP A 195 -2.73 -42.82 -4.17
CA ASP A 195 -2.37 -44.07 -4.85
C ASP A 195 -3.36 -45.21 -4.61
N ASP A 196 -4.34 -45.07 -3.69
CA ASP A 196 -5.37 -46.08 -3.45
C ASP A 196 -6.55 -45.89 -4.42
N PRO A 197 -6.76 -46.79 -5.40
CA PRO A 197 -7.82 -46.61 -6.40
C PRO A 197 -9.22 -46.66 -5.78
N ARG A 198 -9.38 -47.24 -4.58
CA ARG A 198 -10.66 -47.31 -3.86
C ARG A 198 -11.12 -45.95 -3.35
N CYS A 199 -10.24 -44.94 -3.26
CA CYS A 199 -10.62 -43.61 -2.82
C CYS A 199 -11.75 -43.01 -3.68
N ALA A 200 -11.80 -43.33 -4.97
CA ALA A 200 -12.87 -42.88 -5.87
C ALA A 200 -14.26 -43.39 -5.43
N ASP A 201 -14.34 -44.60 -4.86
CA ASP A 201 -15.59 -45.22 -4.41
C ASP A 201 -16.18 -44.50 -3.18
N PHE A 202 -15.33 -43.85 -2.38
CA PHE A 202 -15.74 -43.09 -1.20
C PHE A 202 -16.26 -41.68 -1.51
N ARG A 203 -16.19 -41.22 -2.76
CA ARG A 203 -16.57 -39.85 -3.14
C ARG A 203 -17.97 -39.44 -2.64
N ARG A 204 -18.99 -40.27 -2.91
CA ARG A 204 -20.38 -39.98 -2.48
C ARG A 204 -20.53 -40.05 -0.96
N LEU A 205 -19.81 -40.96 -0.29
CA LEU A 205 -19.84 -41.06 1.17
C LEU A 205 -19.23 -39.81 1.81
N ILE A 206 -18.16 -39.27 1.24
CA ILE A 206 -17.55 -38.00 1.67
C ILE A 206 -18.55 -36.85 1.48
N GLU A 207 -19.17 -36.72 0.30
CA GLU A 207 -20.19 -35.69 0.03
C GLU A 207 -21.34 -35.74 1.04
N GLU A 208 -21.84 -36.94 1.39
CA GLU A 208 -22.90 -37.11 2.39
C GLU A 208 -22.40 -36.85 3.83
N ALA A 209 -21.13 -37.15 4.13
CA ALA A 209 -20.52 -36.86 5.43
C ALA A 209 -20.29 -35.36 5.67
N VAL A 210 -20.18 -34.55 4.60
CA VAL A 210 -20.01 -33.10 4.70
C VAL A 210 -21.28 -32.31 4.34
N ARG A 211 -22.41 -33.00 4.11
CA ARG A 211 -23.69 -32.36 3.77
C ARG A 211 -24.06 -31.26 4.78
N PRO A 212 -24.52 -30.07 4.34
CA PRO A 212 -25.04 -29.03 5.23
C PRO A 212 -26.25 -29.52 6.06
N GLY A 213 -26.27 -29.15 7.35
CA GLY A 213 -27.40 -29.40 8.27
C GLY A 213 -27.49 -30.84 8.81
N THR A 214 -27.34 -31.85 7.96
CA THR A 214 -27.45 -33.27 8.36
C THR A 214 -26.32 -34.15 7.79
N PRO A 215 -25.09 -34.06 8.35
CA PRO A 215 -24.00 -34.96 8.02
C PRO A 215 -24.35 -36.44 8.24
N ARG A 216 -24.09 -37.31 7.26
CA ARG A 216 -24.29 -38.76 7.40
C ARG A 216 -22.99 -39.47 7.72
N ARG A 217 -22.99 -40.29 8.77
CA ARG A 217 -21.82 -41.13 9.11
C ARG A 217 -21.86 -42.46 8.37
N SER A 218 -20.69 -42.97 8.02
CA SER A 218 -20.50 -44.29 7.42
C SER A 218 -19.28 -44.95 8.05
N ALA A 219 -19.48 -46.13 8.64
CA ALA A 219 -18.41 -46.88 9.29
C ALA A 219 -17.30 -47.26 8.30
N ASP A 220 -17.65 -47.54 7.04
CA ASP A 220 -16.68 -47.88 5.99
C ASP A 220 -15.80 -46.66 5.64
N LEU A 221 -16.42 -45.48 5.53
CA LEU A 221 -15.68 -44.23 5.31
C LEU A 221 -14.77 -43.91 6.49
N ASP A 222 -15.27 -44.06 7.72
CA ASP A 222 -14.52 -43.81 8.94
C ASP A 222 -13.30 -44.75 9.04
N ALA A 223 -13.46 -46.03 8.71
CA ALA A 223 -12.38 -47.01 8.67
C ALA A 223 -11.34 -46.68 7.58
N HIS A 224 -11.77 -46.21 6.41
CA HIS A 224 -10.86 -45.85 5.33
C HIS A 224 -10.06 -44.57 5.64
N ARG A 225 -10.71 -43.51 6.10
CA ARG A 225 -10.03 -42.23 6.40
C ARG A 225 -9.04 -42.32 7.57
N ALA A 226 -9.23 -43.30 8.46
CA ALA A 226 -8.25 -43.59 9.52
C ALA A 226 -6.89 -44.06 8.96
N ARG A 227 -6.83 -44.46 7.68
CA ARG A 227 -5.63 -44.99 7.02
C ARG A 227 -5.22 -44.20 5.76
N CYS A 228 -6.12 -43.40 5.19
CA CYS A 228 -5.86 -42.61 3.99
C CYS A 228 -5.82 -41.10 4.30
N PRO A 229 -4.64 -40.46 4.26
CA PRO A 229 -4.51 -39.03 4.56
C PRO A 229 -5.26 -38.14 3.54
N HIS A 230 -5.38 -38.57 2.28
CA HIS A 230 -6.12 -37.83 1.25
C HIS A 230 -7.62 -37.77 1.57
N CYS A 231 -8.22 -38.90 1.95
CA CYS A 231 -9.62 -38.95 2.33
C CYS A 231 -9.90 -38.26 3.67
N SER A 232 -8.98 -38.33 4.66
CA SER A 232 -9.15 -37.56 5.90
C SER A 232 -9.10 -36.06 5.64
N ALA A 233 -8.08 -35.59 4.91
CA ALA A 233 -7.94 -34.18 4.53
C ALA A 233 -9.14 -33.70 3.70
N ALA A 234 -9.64 -34.52 2.77
CA ALA A 234 -10.83 -34.17 1.98
C ALA A 234 -12.06 -33.93 2.87
N VAL A 235 -12.33 -34.81 3.85
CA VAL A 235 -13.46 -34.62 4.78
C VAL A 235 -13.24 -33.38 5.66
N GLU A 236 -12.04 -33.18 6.17
CA GLU A 236 -11.70 -32.02 7.02
C GLU A 236 -11.82 -30.70 6.28
N GLU A 237 -11.27 -30.60 5.07
CA GLU A 237 -11.32 -29.39 4.25
C GLU A 237 -12.73 -29.04 3.81
N LEU A 238 -13.51 -30.04 3.41
CA LEU A 238 -14.90 -29.83 3.01
C LEU A 238 -15.81 -29.49 4.20
N ALA A 239 -15.56 -30.09 5.38
CA ALA A 239 -16.24 -29.70 6.61
C ALA A 239 -15.87 -28.26 7.02
N ALA A 240 -14.59 -27.89 6.95
CA ALA A 240 -14.14 -26.53 7.22
C ALA A 240 -14.74 -25.51 6.24
N LEU A 241 -14.78 -25.83 4.94
CA LEU A 241 -15.40 -25.00 3.92
C LEU A 241 -16.91 -24.83 4.16
N ARG A 242 -17.60 -25.84 4.69
CA ARG A 242 -19.01 -25.73 5.09
C ARG A 242 -19.18 -24.84 6.33
N ASP A 243 -18.37 -25.08 7.36
CA ASP A 243 -18.58 -24.50 8.69
C ASP A 243 -18.05 -23.06 8.80
N ALA A 244 -16.94 -22.77 8.13
CA ALA A 244 -16.25 -21.48 8.16
C ALA A 244 -15.69 -21.10 6.77
N PRO A 245 -16.54 -21.00 5.72
CA PRO A 245 -16.10 -20.86 4.33
C PRO A 245 -15.12 -19.70 4.14
N ARG A 246 -15.40 -18.55 4.76
CA ARG A 246 -14.57 -17.36 4.61
C ARG A 246 -13.15 -17.55 5.17
N GLN A 247 -13.01 -18.12 6.38
CA GLN A 247 -11.69 -18.40 6.95
C GLN A 247 -10.96 -19.49 6.17
N THR A 248 -11.63 -20.58 5.81
CA THR A 248 -11.03 -21.70 5.06
C THR A 248 -10.52 -21.25 3.71
N LEU A 249 -11.30 -20.43 2.99
CA LEU A 249 -10.87 -19.86 1.72
C LEU A 249 -9.67 -18.92 1.89
N ALA A 250 -9.67 -18.08 2.93
CA ALA A 250 -8.57 -17.14 3.15
C ALA A 250 -7.24 -17.87 3.43
N GLU A 251 -7.21 -18.84 4.35
CA GLU A 251 -5.98 -19.63 4.61
C GLU A 251 -5.62 -20.57 3.46
N GLY A 252 -6.62 -21.00 2.69
CA GLY A 252 -6.41 -21.94 1.61
C GLY A 252 -6.01 -21.33 0.26
N LEU A 253 -6.32 -20.06 0.04
CA LEU A 253 -6.07 -19.35 -1.22
C LEU A 253 -5.01 -18.25 -1.11
N LEU A 254 -4.62 -17.84 0.10
CA LEU A 254 -3.53 -16.88 0.32
C LEU A 254 -2.27 -17.59 0.84
N PRO A 255 -1.07 -17.22 0.33
CA PRO A 255 0.19 -17.83 0.77
C PRO A 255 0.56 -17.53 2.22
N TRP A 256 0.04 -16.43 2.78
CA TRP A 256 0.48 -15.92 4.07
C TRP A 256 -0.65 -15.23 4.84
N HIS A 257 -0.86 -15.65 6.09
CA HIS A 257 -1.77 -15.00 7.04
C HIS A 257 -3.16 -14.64 6.48
N GLY A 258 -3.85 -15.61 5.88
CA GLY A 258 -5.14 -15.36 5.22
C GLY A 258 -6.21 -14.80 6.17
N THR A 259 -6.31 -15.33 7.39
CA THR A 259 -7.26 -14.83 8.40
C THR A 259 -6.92 -13.44 8.93
N SER A 260 -5.65 -13.04 8.92
CA SER A 260 -5.26 -11.67 9.28
C SER A 260 -5.62 -10.69 8.16
N TYR A 261 -5.53 -11.11 6.89
CA TYR A 261 -5.99 -10.32 5.76
C TYR A 261 -7.48 -9.98 5.85
N LEU A 262 -8.32 -10.95 6.26
CA LEU A 262 -9.74 -10.70 6.48
C LEU A 262 -10.02 -9.63 7.55
N ARG A 263 -9.20 -9.60 8.61
CA ARG A 263 -9.31 -8.60 9.69
C ARG A 263 -8.85 -7.22 9.25
N ALA A 264 -7.80 -7.15 8.43
CA ALA A 264 -7.25 -5.91 7.90
C ALA A 264 -8.12 -5.29 6.79
N SER A 265 -8.82 -6.12 6.01
CA SER A 265 -9.64 -5.71 4.86
C SER A 265 -11.11 -5.48 5.21
N GLY A 266 -11.53 -5.83 6.44
CA GLY A 266 -12.88 -5.57 6.92
C GLY A 266 -13.13 -4.07 7.13
N PRO A 267 -14.39 -3.61 7.09
CA PRO A 267 -14.71 -2.24 7.51
C PRO A 267 -14.20 -2.03 8.93
N ALA A 268 -13.51 -0.92 9.18
CA ALA A 268 -13.10 -0.54 10.52
C ALA A 268 -14.33 -0.63 11.44
N PRO A 269 -14.26 -1.36 12.57
CA PRO A 269 -15.38 -1.40 13.50
C PRO A 269 -15.72 0.04 13.86
N ALA A 270 -17.00 0.41 13.73
CA ALA A 270 -17.47 1.70 14.20
C ALA A 270 -16.97 1.90 15.63
N PRO A 271 -16.46 3.08 16.00
CA PRO A 271 -15.99 3.32 17.36
C PRO A 271 -17.11 2.93 18.31
N ALA A 272 -16.87 1.90 19.11
CA ALA A 272 -17.84 1.46 20.11
C ALA A 272 -18.16 2.69 20.97
N PRO A 273 -19.44 2.99 21.23
CA PRO A 273 -19.77 4.02 22.19
C PRO A 273 -19.03 3.68 23.49
N GLY A 274 -18.22 4.64 23.97
CA GLY A 274 -17.32 4.44 25.10
C GLY A 274 -18.06 3.80 26.28
N PRO A 275 -17.38 2.96 27.09
CA PRO A 275 -18.04 2.20 28.13
C PRO A 275 -18.76 3.15 29.09
N ARG A 276 -20.09 3.19 29.01
CA ARG A 276 -20.91 3.68 30.13
C ARG A 276 -20.62 2.73 31.28
N ALA A 277 -20.16 3.29 32.40
CA ALA A 277 -19.89 2.58 33.63
C ALA A 277 -21.16 1.84 34.09
N ALA A 278 -21.34 0.60 33.65
CA ALA A 278 -22.32 -0.30 34.19
C ALA A 278 -21.82 -0.73 35.57
N ALA A 279 -22.65 -0.47 36.59
CA ALA A 279 -22.41 -0.85 37.96
C ALA A 279 -21.99 -2.34 38.04
N ARG A 280 -20.88 -2.60 38.74
CA ARG A 280 -20.32 -3.93 38.95
C ARG A 280 -21.28 -4.76 39.79
N THR A 281 -22.12 -5.57 39.15
CA THR A 281 -22.78 -6.70 39.81
C THR A 281 -21.80 -7.88 39.79
N ARG A 282 -21.34 -8.27 40.99
CA ARG A 282 -20.50 -9.43 41.26
C ARG A 282 -21.19 -10.72 40.76
N PRO A 283 -20.48 -11.64 40.06
CA PRO A 283 -21.02 -12.98 39.86
C PRO A 283 -20.92 -13.80 41.17
N PRO A 284 -21.85 -14.75 41.42
CA PRO A 284 -21.72 -15.66 42.55
C PRO A 284 -20.56 -16.63 42.31
N GLY A 285 -19.73 -16.81 43.35
CA GLY A 285 -18.56 -17.67 43.32
C GLY A 285 -18.92 -19.13 43.06
N ARG A 286 -18.39 -19.70 41.98
CA ARG A 286 -18.30 -21.15 41.80
C ARG A 286 -16.99 -21.61 42.40
N HIS A 287 -17.10 -22.53 43.37
CA HIS A 287 -15.99 -23.19 44.03
C HIS A 287 -15.14 -23.95 43.01
N TYR A 288 -13.87 -23.58 42.88
CA TYR A 288 -12.87 -24.41 42.21
C TYR A 288 -12.43 -25.48 43.23
N LEU A 289 -12.90 -26.71 43.04
CA LEU A 289 -12.29 -27.87 43.66
C LEU A 289 -10.99 -28.18 42.92
N LEU A 290 -9.89 -28.04 43.65
CA LEU A 290 -8.56 -28.49 43.26
C LEU A 290 -8.58 -30.01 43.06
N ALA A 291 -8.15 -30.46 41.89
CA ALA A 291 -7.65 -31.81 41.68
C ALA A 291 -6.31 -31.71 40.95
N SER A 292 -5.24 -31.58 41.74
CA SER A 292 -3.87 -31.85 41.33
C SER A 292 -3.66 -33.37 41.28
N THR A 293 -3.18 -33.89 40.15
CA THR A 293 -2.02 -34.81 40.08
C THR A 293 -1.58 -35.05 38.63
N ALA A 294 -0.26 -34.99 38.44
CA ALA A 294 0.55 -35.63 37.40
C ALA A 294 0.44 -35.17 35.93
N LEU A 295 1.37 -34.30 35.49
CA LEU A 295 2.40 -34.68 34.49
C LEU A 295 3.53 -33.62 34.45
N GLY A 296 4.41 -33.66 35.45
CA GLY A 296 5.64 -32.87 35.51
C GLY A 296 6.86 -33.65 35.02
N VAL A 297 6.88 -34.04 33.74
CA VAL A 297 8.06 -34.64 33.10
C VAL A 297 8.18 -34.10 31.67
N ALA A 298 8.75 -32.89 31.54
CA ALA A 298 9.28 -32.38 30.26
C ALA A 298 10.18 -31.14 30.42
N LEU A 299 10.08 -30.38 31.53
CA LEU A 299 10.75 -29.08 31.65
C LEU A 299 11.95 -29.04 32.62
N ALA A 300 12.28 -30.15 33.26
CA ALA A 300 13.42 -30.22 34.18
C ALA A 300 14.83 -30.24 33.52
N PRO A 301 15.07 -30.79 32.31
CA PRO A 301 16.42 -30.81 31.74
C PRO A 301 16.83 -29.47 31.12
N LEU A 302 15.87 -28.66 30.66
CA LEU A 302 16.15 -27.38 30.00
C LEU A 302 16.60 -26.29 30.99
N LEU A 303 16.12 -26.37 32.23
CA LEU A 303 16.40 -25.37 33.26
C LEU A 303 17.78 -25.56 33.92
N VAL A 304 18.33 -26.79 33.89
CA VAL A 304 19.67 -27.11 34.38
C VAL A 304 20.76 -26.71 33.37
N PHE A 305 20.48 -26.79 32.07
CA PHE A 305 21.43 -26.41 31.01
C PHE A 305 21.65 -24.88 30.92
N LEU A 306 20.65 -24.09 31.34
CA LEU A 306 20.70 -22.62 31.29
C LEU A 306 21.38 -21.98 32.52
N LEU A 307 21.73 -22.75 33.55
CA LEU A 307 22.22 -22.23 34.82
C LEU A 307 23.64 -22.68 35.22
N THR A 308 24.39 -23.36 34.35
CA THR A 308 25.81 -23.67 34.61
C THR A 308 26.72 -22.63 33.96
N PRO A 309 27.45 -21.79 34.74
CA PRO A 309 28.50 -20.95 34.20
C PRO A 309 29.77 -21.79 34.05
N SER A 310 30.29 -21.95 32.84
CA SER A 310 31.59 -22.59 32.62
C SER A 310 32.63 -21.52 32.30
N GLY A 311 33.36 -21.15 33.36
CA GLY A 311 34.59 -20.39 33.28
C GLY A 311 35.72 -21.17 32.59
N SER A 312 36.58 -20.38 31.97
CA SER A 312 37.78 -20.65 31.20
C SER A 312 38.92 -21.37 31.92
N ALA A 313 39.68 -22.22 31.20
CA ALA A 313 41.17 -22.16 31.07
C ALA A 313 41.75 -23.28 30.17
N ASP A 314 42.39 -22.86 29.07
CA ASP A 314 43.63 -23.30 28.39
C ASP A 314 44.18 -24.76 28.44
N ARG A 315 44.42 -25.35 27.25
CA ARG A 315 45.76 -25.48 26.63
C ARG A 315 45.78 -26.21 25.25
N GLU A 316 46.19 -25.45 24.22
CA GLU A 316 47.35 -25.66 23.31
C GLU A 316 47.48 -26.91 22.39
N ALA A 317 47.46 -26.69 21.06
CA ALA A 317 48.44 -27.20 20.07
C ALA A 317 48.24 -26.56 18.68
N ALA A 318 49.35 -26.32 17.97
CA ALA A 318 49.58 -25.39 16.86
C ALA A 318 49.26 -25.91 15.44
N ALA A 319 49.02 -24.98 14.48
CA ALA A 319 49.86 -24.74 13.29
C ALA A 319 49.26 -23.75 12.26
N ALA A 320 50.07 -22.72 11.91
CA ALA A 320 50.20 -21.89 10.68
C ALA A 320 48.95 -21.53 9.81
N THR A 321 48.71 -20.29 9.36
CA THR A 321 49.53 -19.44 8.44
C THR A 321 48.84 -18.03 8.28
N PRO A 322 49.28 -17.08 7.40
CA PRO A 322 49.96 -15.81 7.70
C PRO A 322 49.07 -14.54 7.69
N ALA A 323 49.60 -13.45 8.27
CA ALA A 323 48.99 -12.13 8.39
C ALA A 323 49.39 -11.15 7.25
N PRO A 324 48.53 -10.18 6.89
CA PRO A 324 48.93 -8.93 6.23
C PRO A 324 49.06 -7.74 7.23
N PRO A 325 49.84 -6.70 6.90
CA PRO A 325 50.31 -5.66 7.84
C PRO A 325 49.29 -4.51 8.06
N PRO A 326 49.41 -3.74 9.16
CA PRO A 326 48.63 -2.52 9.37
C PRO A 326 49.24 -1.34 8.59
N VAL A 327 48.39 -0.58 7.88
CA VAL A 327 48.77 0.67 7.23
C VAL A 327 48.54 1.83 8.21
N THR A 328 49.64 2.42 8.62
CA THR A 328 49.75 3.70 9.34
C THR A 328 49.47 4.85 8.36
N VAL A 329 48.57 5.78 8.70
CA VAL A 329 48.52 7.09 8.02
C VAL A 329 48.77 8.19 9.03
N THR A 330 49.96 8.76 8.90
CA THR A 330 50.45 9.99 9.52
C THR A 330 49.80 11.19 8.82
N ALA A 331 49.22 12.12 9.57
CA ALA A 331 48.94 13.47 9.08
C ALA A 331 49.20 14.48 10.21
N THR A 332 50.42 15.02 10.23
CA THR A 332 50.81 16.24 10.93
C THR A 332 50.62 17.43 10.00
N VAL A 333 49.83 18.45 10.41
CA VAL A 333 50.18 19.87 10.28
C VAL A 333 49.48 20.66 11.40
N SER A 334 50.29 21.25 12.28
CA SER A 334 49.95 22.32 13.22
C SER A 334 49.69 23.64 12.50
N LEU A 335 48.79 24.48 13.02
CA LEU A 335 49.04 25.89 13.35
C LEU A 335 48.01 26.37 14.40
N SER A 336 48.48 27.18 15.35
CA SER A 336 47.85 27.57 16.63
C SER A 336 47.51 29.11 16.63
N PRO A 337 47.09 29.79 17.74
CA PRO A 337 45.83 30.55 17.98
C PRO A 337 46.08 32.10 18.10
N PRO A 338 45.36 33.02 18.84
CA PRO A 338 44.17 33.00 19.76
C PRO A 338 43.23 34.27 19.61
N PRO A 339 42.60 34.87 20.66
CA PRO A 339 41.40 34.46 21.44
C PRO A 339 40.22 35.49 21.47
N ALA A 340 39.16 35.12 22.18
CA ALA A 340 37.94 35.87 22.53
C ALA A 340 38.16 37.20 23.29
N PRO A 341 37.10 38.03 23.42
CA PRO A 341 36.62 38.30 24.79
C PRO A 341 35.08 38.44 24.94
N THR A 342 34.65 38.21 26.18
CA THR A 342 33.42 38.70 26.86
C THR A 342 33.87 39.00 28.31
N PRO A 343 33.09 39.62 29.22
CA PRO A 343 31.98 40.59 29.15
C PRO A 343 32.31 41.89 29.95
N SER A 344 31.43 42.90 29.94
CA SER A 344 31.20 43.77 31.12
C SER A 344 29.93 44.62 30.98
N ARG A 345 29.05 44.48 31.98
CA ARG A 345 28.00 45.44 32.38
C ARG A 345 28.67 46.55 33.22
N THR A 346 28.14 47.78 33.22
CA THR A 346 27.68 48.51 34.42
C THR A 346 27.12 49.91 34.07
N ALA A 347 25.98 50.18 34.74
CA ALA A 347 25.20 51.38 35.05
C ALA A 347 25.73 52.81 34.78
N GLY A 348 24.76 53.71 34.58
CA GLY A 348 24.92 55.15 34.85
C GLY A 348 23.82 56.04 34.27
N SER A 349 22.73 56.25 35.02
CA SER A 349 21.80 57.40 34.89
C SER A 349 22.56 58.72 35.23
N PRO A 350 22.12 59.94 34.85
CA PRO A 350 20.89 60.52 35.40
C PRO A 350 20.08 61.45 34.47
N SER A 351 18.85 61.72 34.93
CA SER A 351 17.89 62.75 34.52
C SER A 351 18.45 64.18 34.62
N PRO A 352 17.88 65.17 33.91
CA PRO A 352 16.87 66.00 34.58
C PRO A 352 15.65 66.42 33.71
N SER A 353 14.51 66.52 34.37
CA SER A 353 13.36 67.39 34.05
C SER A 353 13.54 68.76 34.77
N PRO A 354 12.66 69.79 34.66
CA PRO A 354 11.48 69.98 33.81
C PRO A 354 11.42 71.38 33.12
N SER A 355 10.46 71.58 32.21
CA SER A 355 9.79 72.89 32.05
C SER A 355 8.37 72.70 31.53
N ARG A 356 7.40 73.14 32.34
CA ARG A 356 5.96 73.26 32.04
C ARG A 356 5.72 74.63 31.39
N THR A 357 4.91 74.73 30.35
CA THR A 357 3.60 75.45 30.25
C THR A 357 3.58 76.11 28.84
N SER A 358 2.51 76.27 28.06
CA SER A 358 1.08 75.94 28.16
C SER A 358 0.39 76.39 26.85
N HIS A 359 -0.65 75.66 26.43
CA HIS A 359 -1.85 76.07 25.67
C HIS A 359 -1.80 76.68 24.26
N ARG A 360 -2.38 75.95 23.27
CA ARG A 360 -3.57 76.40 22.50
C ARG A 360 -4.28 75.20 21.84
N PRO A 361 -5.63 75.10 21.86
CA PRO A 361 -6.35 73.94 21.33
C PRO A 361 -6.79 74.11 19.86
N ALA A 362 -6.82 72.96 19.18
CA ALA A 362 -7.67 72.54 18.07
C ALA A 362 -7.75 73.38 16.78
N THR A 363 -7.24 72.79 15.69
CA THR A 363 -7.97 72.78 14.41
C THR A 363 -7.75 71.43 13.74
N SER A 364 -8.81 70.63 13.71
CA SER A 364 -8.85 69.27 13.15
C SER A 364 -8.80 69.33 11.63
N ALA A 365 -7.68 68.91 11.03
CA ALA A 365 -7.65 68.53 9.62
C ALA A 365 -7.90 67.01 9.52
N PRO A 366 -8.83 66.53 8.67
CA PRO A 366 -9.09 65.10 8.56
C PRO A 366 -7.89 64.41 7.90
N PRO A 367 -7.29 63.36 8.50
CA PRO A 367 -6.26 62.59 7.81
C PRO A 367 -6.93 61.81 6.68
N GLY A 368 -6.46 62.05 5.47
CA GLY A 368 -6.92 61.45 4.23
C GLY A 368 -6.97 59.93 4.31
N ARG A 369 -8.03 59.39 3.70
CA ARG A 369 -8.27 57.98 3.42
C ARG A 369 -7.02 57.37 2.81
N ARG A 370 -6.28 56.57 3.58
CA ARG A 370 -5.21 55.71 3.04
C ARG A 370 -5.89 54.68 2.14
N THR A 371 -5.72 54.83 0.84
CA THR A 371 -5.97 53.78 -0.13
C THR A 371 -5.12 52.56 0.27
N PRO A 372 -5.70 51.35 0.41
CA PRO A 372 -4.89 50.17 0.64
C PRO A 372 -3.95 49.98 -0.56
N SER A 373 -2.65 49.90 -0.28
CA SER A 373 -1.67 49.49 -1.28
C SER A 373 -2.08 48.11 -1.81
N PRO A 374 -2.11 47.89 -3.14
CA PRO A 374 -2.44 46.59 -3.68
C PRO A 374 -1.46 45.55 -3.10
N SER A 375 -2.00 44.43 -2.60
CA SER A 375 -1.18 43.31 -2.17
C SER A 375 -0.28 42.86 -3.32
N PRO A 376 1.01 42.57 -3.06
CA PRO A 376 1.91 42.09 -4.09
C PRO A 376 1.33 40.82 -4.74
N PRO A 377 1.54 40.63 -6.05
CA PRO A 377 1.06 39.43 -6.74
C PRO A 377 1.65 38.17 -6.09
N PRO A 378 0.93 37.03 -6.14
CA PRO A 378 1.41 35.77 -5.58
C PRO A 378 2.76 35.38 -6.18
N ALA A 379 3.72 34.99 -5.34
CA ALA A 379 5.02 34.53 -5.81
C ALA A 379 4.88 33.16 -6.50
N PRO A 380 5.55 32.93 -7.66
CA PRO A 380 5.56 31.63 -8.31
C PRO A 380 6.38 30.60 -7.50
N PRO A 381 6.18 29.28 -7.74
CA PRO A 381 7.06 28.25 -7.21
C PRO A 381 8.52 28.51 -7.57
N GLY A 382 9.43 28.34 -6.61
CA GLY A 382 10.84 28.68 -6.76
C GLY A 382 11.78 27.66 -6.12
N SER A 383 13.02 28.07 -5.85
CA SER A 383 14.06 27.20 -5.31
C SER A 383 13.89 26.82 -3.84
N ALA A 384 13.09 27.60 -3.08
CA ALA A 384 12.70 27.24 -1.74
C ALA A 384 11.64 26.12 -1.77
N LEU A 385 11.73 25.19 -0.81
CA LEU A 385 10.65 24.24 -0.58
C LEU A 385 9.39 24.99 -0.14
N ALA A 386 8.31 24.84 -0.89
CA ALA A 386 7.01 25.40 -0.59
C ALA A 386 5.91 24.53 -1.16
N GLN A 387 4.71 24.65 -0.62
CA GLN A 387 3.51 24.19 -1.30
C GLN A 387 3.40 24.80 -2.70
N VAL A 388 2.89 24.04 -3.65
CA VAL A 388 2.54 24.53 -4.99
C VAL A 388 1.02 24.60 -5.06
N VAL A 389 0.47 25.81 -4.89
CA VAL A 389 -0.97 26.04 -4.69
C VAL A 389 -1.61 26.56 -5.97
N ASN A 390 -2.66 25.90 -6.44
CA ASN A 390 -3.39 26.33 -7.63
C ASN A 390 -4.22 27.58 -7.35
N LEU A 391 -4.18 28.58 -8.24
CA LEU A 391 -4.91 29.84 -8.03
C LEU A 391 -6.43 29.73 -8.23
N ALA A 392 -6.93 28.79 -9.02
CA ALA A 392 -8.37 28.63 -9.23
C ALA A 392 -9.05 27.88 -8.09
N THR A 393 -8.41 26.84 -7.58
CA THR A 393 -9.04 25.91 -6.61
C THR A 393 -8.55 26.12 -5.17
N GLY A 394 -7.41 26.79 -4.97
CA GLY A 394 -6.77 26.92 -3.65
C GLY A 394 -6.22 25.61 -3.09
N ARG A 395 -6.19 24.52 -3.89
CA ARG A 395 -5.67 23.20 -3.51
C ARG A 395 -4.19 23.07 -3.86
N CYS A 396 -3.52 22.15 -3.18
CA CYS A 396 -2.08 21.91 -3.29
C CYS A 396 -1.78 20.74 -4.21
N LEU A 397 -0.67 20.88 -4.95
CA LEU A 397 -0.05 19.80 -5.72
C LEU A 397 0.53 18.77 -4.74
N ASP A 398 -0.03 17.57 -4.71
CA ASP A 398 0.31 16.52 -3.74
C ASP A 398 0.67 15.21 -4.44
N ILE A 399 1.45 14.36 -3.77
CA ILE A 399 1.70 13.00 -4.21
C ILE A 399 0.56 12.13 -3.67
N ARG A 400 -0.17 11.45 -4.56
CA ARG A 400 -1.36 10.65 -4.21
C ARG A 400 -1.05 9.71 -3.06
N ASP A 401 -1.90 9.77 -2.04
CA ASP A 401 -1.84 8.96 -0.81
C ASP A 401 -0.50 9.04 -0.04
N GLY A 402 0.35 10.01 -0.37
CA GLY A 402 1.65 10.21 0.25
C GLY A 402 2.71 9.16 -0.16
N GLU A 403 2.52 8.45 -1.28
CA GLU A 403 3.34 7.29 -1.63
C GLU A 403 4.46 7.61 -2.63
N LEU A 404 5.69 7.18 -2.31
CA LEU A 404 6.88 7.47 -3.12
C LEU A 404 7.30 6.25 -3.94
N TRP A 405 6.77 6.16 -5.16
CA TRP A 405 7.16 5.15 -6.13
C TRP A 405 7.05 5.68 -7.56
N LYS A 406 7.83 5.09 -8.46
CA LYS A 406 7.99 5.55 -9.84
C LYS A 406 6.66 5.49 -10.60
N GLY A 407 6.15 6.66 -10.96
CA GLY A 407 4.91 6.85 -11.69
C GLY A 407 3.68 7.05 -10.81
N ASN A 408 3.83 7.20 -9.48
CA ASN A 408 2.69 7.58 -8.62
C ASN A 408 2.11 8.92 -9.08
N ASP A 409 0.79 9.07 -8.93
CA ASP A 409 0.07 10.25 -9.39
C ASP A 409 0.39 11.47 -8.53
N VAL A 410 0.45 12.61 -9.22
CA VAL A 410 0.40 13.91 -8.57
C VAL A 410 -1.02 14.44 -8.74
N VAL A 411 -1.62 14.91 -7.65
CA VAL A 411 -3.05 15.19 -7.51
C VAL A 411 -3.29 16.53 -6.82
N MET A 412 -4.53 16.99 -6.86
CA MET A 412 -5.03 18.15 -6.15
C MET A 412 -5.60 17.76 -4.78
N ALA A 413 -4.90 18.10 -3.71
CA ALA A 413 -5.34 17.84 -2.34
C ALA A 413 -5.64 19.13 -1.55
N PRO A 414 -6.46 19.09 -0.47
CA PRO A 414 -6.51 20.17 0.49
C PRO A 414 -5.10 20.45 1.03
N CYS A 415 -4.73 21.73 1.12
CA CYS A 415 -3.39 22.09 1.56
C CYS A 415 -3.17 21.76 3.05
N ASP A 416 -2.08 21.07 3.36
CA ASP A 416 -1.63 20.73 4.71
C ASP A 416 -0.10 20.82 4.86
N SER A 417 0.43 20.47 6.04
CA SER A 417 1.88 20.54 6.30
C SER A 417 2.64 19.29 5.83
N SER A 418 2.08 18.44 4.97
CA SER A 418 2.74 17.23 4.48
C SER A 418 3.97 17.56 3.62
N ALA A 419 5.01 16.74 3.72
CA ALA A 419 6.17 16.82 2.84
C ALA A 419 5.83 16.49 1.38
N THR A 420 4.76 15.74 1.13
CA THR A 420 4.31 15.37 -0.22
C THR A 420 3.71 16.52 -1.00
N GLN A 421 3.29 17.58 -0.31
CA GLN A 421 2.75 18.80 -0.91
C GLN A 421 3.82 19.86 -1.18
N ARG A 422 5.06 19.64 -0.74
CA ARG A 422 6.14 20.61 -0.87
C ARG A 422 7.08 20.25 -1.99
N TRP A 423 7.36 21.23 -2.83
CA TRP A 423 8.19 21.10 -4.01
C TRP A 423 9.20 22.24 -4.05
N ARG A 424 10.35 22.00 -4.66
CA ARG A 424 11.30 23.04 -5.04
C ARG A 424 11.63 22.94 -6.52
N VAL A 425 11.75 24.08 -7.17
CA VAL A 425 12.22 24.21 -8.53
C VAL A 425 13.75 24.21 -8.51
N ASP A 426 14.34 23.18 -9.10
CA ASP A 426 15.78 23.09 -9.32
C ASP A 426 16.08 23.54 -10.76
N ALA A 427 16.40 24.82 -10.91
CA ALA A 427 16.50 25.49 -12.21
C ALA A 427 17.65 24.96 -13.10
N GLY A 428 18.70 24.37 -12.51
CA GLY A 428 19.83 23.81 -13.26
C GLY A 428 19.41 22.66 -14.18
N PRO A 429 18.91 21.53 -13.63
CA PRO A 429 18.31 20.46 -14.41
C PRO A 429 16.89 20.80 -14.89
N GLY A 430 16.23 21.83 -14.33
CA GLY A 430 14.88 22.25 -14.68
C GLY A 430 13.81 21.28 -14.17
N VAL A 431 13.94 20.78 -12.94
CA VAL A 431 13.01 19.78 -12.38
C VAL A 431 12.28 20.34 -11.15
N LEU A 432 11.05 19.88 -10.91
CA LEU A 432 10.35 20.11 -9.64
C LEU A 432 10.61 18.91 -8.73
N ARG A 433 11.32 19.12 -7.63
CA ARG A 433 11.79 18.05 -6.73
C ARG A 433 10.94 18.00 -5.47
N SER A 434 10.52 16.81 -5.07
CA SER A 434 9.67 16.61 -3.89
C SER A 434 10.46 16.82 -2.58
N ALA A 435 9.80 17.37 -1.56
CA ALA A 435 10.34 17.42 -0.20
C ALA A 435 10.21 16.08 0.54
N ALA A 436 9.26 15.23 0.14
CA ALA A 436 9.05 13.93 0.77
C ALA A 436 10.22 12.97 0.50
N ASP A 437 10.80 13.07 -0.70
CA ASP A 437 12.08 12.46 -1.05
C ASP A 437 12.71 13.22 -2.22
N SER A 438 13.92 13.73 -2.00
CA SER A 438 14.65 14.51 -3.00
C SER A 438 15.11 13.70 -4.21
N GLY A 439 15.02 12.37 -4.15
CA GLY A 439 15.19 11.46 -5.29
C GLY A 439 14.03 11.47 -6.28
N PHE A 440 12.87 12.05 -5.93
CA PHE A 440 11.70 12.10 -6.80
C PHE A 440 11.42 13.50 -7.36
N CYS A 441 11.13 13.52 -8.66
CA CYS A 441 10.84 14.70 -9.45
C CYS A 441 9.48 14.58 -10.13
N LEU A 442 8.83 15.71 -10.37
CA LEU A 442 7.63 15.79 -11.20
C LEU A 442 7.92 15.22 -12.60
N ASP A 443 7.00 14.41 -13.12
CA ASP A 443 7.13 13.67 -14.37
C ASP A 443 5.86 13.84 -15.22
N SER A 444 6.04 14.34 -16.44
CA SER A 444 4.98 14.40 -17.46
C SER A 444 4.66 13.04 -18.09
N ARG A 445 5.32 11.96 -17.66
CA ARG A 445 5.12 10.58 -18.16
C ARG A 445 5.31 10.43 -19.67
N GLY A 446 6.02 11.40 -20.27
CA GLY A 446 6.37 11.44 -21.69
C GLY A 446 5.22 11.76 -22.64
N SER A 447 4.10 12.29 -22.14
CA SER A 447 2.94 12.68 -22.96
C SER A 447 2.10 13.72 -22.24
N THR A 448 1.42 14.61 -22.96
CA THR A 448 0.47 15.58 -22.37
C THR A 448 -0.80 14.90 -21.84
N ASP A 449 -1.17 13.75 -22.41
CA ASP A 449 -2.46 13.09 -22.15
C ASP A 449 -2.41 11.97 -21.10
N ARG A 450 -1.36 11.94 -20.26
CA ARG A 450 -1.13 10.88 -19.24
C ARG A 450 -1.12 11.41 -17.81
N GLY A 451 -1.61 12.62 -17.61
CA GLY A 451 -1.50 13.32 -16.33
C GLY A 451 -0.06 13.60 -15.94
N VAL A 452 0.13 13.99 -14.67
CA VAL A 452 1.45 14.23 -14.08
C VAL A 452 1.69 13.27 -12.91
N GLY A 453 2.92 12.82 -12.76
CA GLY A 453 3.33 11.89 -11.71
C GLY A 453 4.67 12.24 -11.10
N ILE A 454 5.23 11.30 -10.35
CA ILE A 454 6.61 11.37 -9.86
C ILE A 454 7.49 10.30 -10.50
N TRP A 455 8.77 10.61 -10.71
CA TRP A 455 9.77 9.64 -11.13
C TRP A 455 11.13 9.97 -10.51
N GLU A 456 12.09 9.05 -10.59
CA GLU A 456 13.44 9.31 -10.11
C GLU A 456 14.09 10.48 -10.87
N CYS A 457 14.54 11.48 -10.11
CA CYS A 457 15.21 12.66 -10.63
C CYS A 457 16.43 12.33 -11.48
N ASP A 458 17.19 11.27 -11.16
CA ASP A 458 18.39 10.87 -11.90
C ASP A 458 18.08 10.50 -13.35
N SER A 459 16.83 10.11 -13.65
CA SER A 459 16.38 9.85 -15.02
C SER A 459 16.40 11.12 -15.91
N VAL A 460 16.60 12.32 -15.35
CA VAL A 460 16.72 13.58 -16.09
C VAL A 460 17.92 13.60 -17.04
N TYR A 461 18.94 12.78 -16.76
CA TYR A 461 20.14 12.60 -17.59
C TYR A 461 20.02 11.42 -18.57
N GLY A 462 18.91 10.68 -18.54
CA GLY A 462 18.65 9.55 -19.42
C GLY A 462 17.90 9.94 -20.70
N ARG A 463 17.62 8.92 -21.55
CA ARG A 463 16.91 9.07 -22.84
C ARG A 463 15.51 9.71 -22.72
N ASN A 464 14.87 9.61 -21.55
CA ASN A 464 13.54 10.14 -21.27
C ASN A 464 13.59 11.40 -20.39
N GLY A 465 14.77 12.01 -20.22
CA GLY A 465 14.96 13.10 -19.27
C GLY A 465 14.10 14.33 -19.53
N ARG A 466 13.63 14.53 -20.76
CA ARG A 466 12.67 15.61 -21.10
C ARG A 466 11.36 15.49 -20.32
N ASN A 467 10.95 14.28 -19.94
CA ASN A 467 9.69 14.06 -19.23
C ASN A 467 9.68 14.73 -17.84
N LEU A 468 10.87 14.91 -17.25
CA LEU A 468 11.06 15.46 -15.91
C LEU A 468 11.36 16.96 -15.89
N ARG A 469 11.51 17.56 -17.08
CA ARG A 469 11.91 18.97 -17.20
C ARG A 469 10.68 19.85 -17.30
N PHE A 470 10.63 20.88 -16.47
CA PHE A 470 9.56 21.86 -16.42
C PHE A 470 10.15 23.27 -16.27
N ALA A 471 9.59 24.22 -17.01
CA ALA A 471 9.82 25.64 -16.80
C ALA A 471 8.73 26.20 -15.89
N VAL A 472 9.10 27.06 -14.93
CA VAL A 472 8.14 27.81 -14.12
C VAL A 472 8.24 29.28 -14.51
N ASP A 473 7.18 29.80 -15.11
CA ASP A 473 7.12 31.18 -15.58
C ASP A 473 6.84 32.15 -14.41
N PRO A 474 7.15 33.46 -14.55
CA PRO A 474 6.94 34.45 -13.49
C PRO A 474 5.50 34.58 -13.01
N ASP A 475 4.51 34.19 -13.82
CA ASP A 475 3.10 34.20 -13.48
C ASP A 475 2.60 32.91 -12.81
N GLY A 476 3.51 31.96 -12.56
CA GLY A 476 3.22 30.69 -11.90
C GLY A 476 2.83 29.57 -12.86
N THR A 477 2.91 29.78 -14.17
CA THR A 477 2.64 28.72 -15.16
C THR A 477 3.77 27.69 -15.15
N ILE A 478 3.44 26.41 -14.95
CA ILE A 478 4.40 25.30 -14.95
C ILE A 478 4.28 24.57 -16.29
N ARG A 479 5.28 24.66 -17.16
CA ARG A 479 5.25 24.13 -18.55
C ARG A 479 6.20 22.95 -18.71
N PRO A 480 5.75 21.78 -19.20
CA PRO A 480 6.62 20.64 -19.41
C PRO A 480 7.52 20.87 -20.63
N ALA A 481 8.73 20.34 -20.59
CA ALA A 481 9.67 20.44 -21.71
C ALA A 481 9.28 19.53 -22.88
N ILE A 482 8.41 18.53 -22.68
CA ILE A 482 7.92 17.66 -23.76
C ILE A 482 7.00 18.41 -24.73
N ASP A 483 6.23 19.38 -24.23
CA ASP A 483 5.39 20.29 -25.02
C ASP A 483 5.20 21.63 -24.27
N THR A 484 5.96 22.64 -24.68
CA THR A 484 5.93 23.98 -24.08
C THR A 484 4.65 24.76 -24.39
N GLY A 485 3.78 24.25 -25.26
CA GLY A 485 2.44 24.78 -25.54
C GLY A 485 1.38 24.34 -24.54
N THR A 486 1.75 23.55 -23.54
CA THR A 486 0.87 23.09 -22.46
C THR A 486 1.33 23.57 -21.08
N ALA A 487 0.44 23.51 -20.09
CA ALA A 487 0.74 23.81 -18.70
C ALA A 487 0.08 22.82 -17.74
N VAL A 488 0.72 22.62 -16.58
CA VAL A 488 0.17 21.87 -15.46
C VAL A 488 -1.13 22.54 -15.01
N THR A 489 -2.21 21.77 -14.95
CA THR A 489 -3.54 22.27 -14.62
C THR A 489 -4.34 21.19 -13.89
N PRO A 490 -5.34 21.56 -13.06
CA PRO A 490 -6.31 20.59 -12.55
C PRO A 490 -7.00 19.85 -13.69
N ASP A 491 -7.19 18.56 -13.48
CA ASP A 491 -7.94 17.66 -14.36
C ASP A 491 -9.21 17.17 -13.62
N ASP A 492 -9.94 16.22 -14.20
CA ASP A 492 -11.15 15.68 -13.58
C ASP A 492 -10.92 15.15 -12.16
N GLY A 493 -11.89 15.44 -11.28
CA GLY A 493 -11.84 15.05 -9.86
C GLY A 493 -10.70 15.72 -9.09
N ASP A 494 -9.73 14.91 -8.64
CA ASP A 494 -8.50 15.35 -7.99
C ASP A 494 -7.27 15.28 -8.92
N GLY A 495 -7.48 15.00 -10.21
CA GLY A 495 -6.40 14.81 -11.17
C GLY A 495 -5.58 16.09 -11.43
N VAL A 496 -4.37 15.88 -11.94
CA VAL A 496 -3.51 16.94 -12.47
C VAL A 496 -2.99 16.51 -13.83
N GLY A 497 -3.24 17.35 -14.83
CA GLY A 497 -2.94 17.10 -16.23
C GLY A 497 -2.08 18.19 -16.87
N LEU A 498 -1.91 18.07 -18.18
CA LEU A 498 -1.23 19.04 -19.04
C LEU A 498 -2.22 19.47 -20.14
N ALA A 499 -2.64 20.73 -20.12
CA ALA A 499 -3.58 21.27 -21.09
C ALA A 499 -2.97 22.41 -21.91
N PRO A 500 -3.43 22.68 -23.14
CA PRO A 500 -2.98 23.82 -23.94
C PRO A 500 -3.04 25.14 -23.19
N LEU A 501 -2.07 26.03 -23.41
CA LEU A 501 -2.00 27.32 -22.74
C LEU A 501 -3.27 28.17 -23.00
N GLY A 502 -4.00 28.49 -21.94
CA GLY A 502 -5.19 29.34 -21.94
C GLY A 502 -5.07 30.57 -21.03
N GLY A 503 -4.02 30.66 -20.21
CA GLY A 503 -3.69 31.85 -19.40
C GLY A 503 -4.60 32.12 -18.18
N GLY A 504 -5.60 31.26 -17.96
CA GLY A 504 -6.54 31.35 -16.84
C GLY A 504 -5.95 30.93 -15.48
N PRO A 505 -6.65 31.21 -14.37
CA PRO A 505 -6.14 30.92 -13.01
C PRO A 505 -5.95 29.43 -12.73
N ALA A 506 -6.58 28.53 -13.50
CA ALA A 506 -6.40 27.09 -13.38
C ALA A 506 -5.00 26.61 -13.80
N GLN A 507 -4.29 27.38 -14.64
CA GLN A 507 -2.92 27.07 -15.07
C GLN A 507 -1.85 27.81 -14.27
N ARG A 508 -2.26 28.61 -13.28
CA ARG A 508 -1.35 29.41 -12.47
C ARG A 508 -1.21 28.82 -11.08
N TRP A 509 0.04 28.72 -10.64
CA TRP A 509 0.40 28.15 -9.36
C TRP A 509 1.24 29.15 -8.58
N ARG A 510 1.02 29.24 -7.27
CA ARG A 510 1.82 30.07 -6.38
C ARG A 510 2.55 29.22 -5.35
N ALA A 511 3.65 29.75 -4.84
CA ALA A 511 4.24 29.24 -3.62
C ALA A 511 3.27 29.46 -2.43
N GLY A 512 3.04 28.40 -1.66
CA GLY A 512 2.28 28.41 -0.40
C GLY A 512 3.20 28.35 0.82
N SER A 513 2.72 27.77 1.91
CA SER A 513 3.55 27.59 3.11
C SER A 513 4.69 26.61 2.86
N ALA A 514 5.83 26.88 3.52
CA ALA A 514 7.01 26.03 3.52
C ALA A 514 6.87 24.78 4.40
#